data_AF-A0A5C5S976-F1
#
_entry.id   AF-A0A5C5S976-F1
#
_cell.length_a   1.000
_cell.length_b   1.000
_cell.length_c   1.000
_cell.angle_alpha   90.00
_cell.angle_beta   90.00
_cell.angle_gamma   90.00
#
_symmetry.space_group_name_H-M   'P 1'
#
loop_
_entity.id
_entity.type
_entity.pdbx_description
1 polymer ?
#
loop_
_entity_poly.entity_id
_entity_poly.type
_entity_poly.pdbx_seq_one_letter_code
_entity_poly.pdbx_strand_id
1 'polypeptide(L)'
;MAAPLVVAAGTVVALLGGYFLLKKIEQLMGRSVTLAEEAYFVTHPWVALKVKSTAKKAYDTEAAIFGRTGEDDEGDAFRHCFWSAVLTREVGFKEAGFVTSLHEQIPDNPVRRQDMDLFNNAAGRMRVQLGDDAYMVRQVLKLLLDGRLSVIAPNAAKRQIAQKYYDEHP
;
A
#
# COMPACT_ATOMS: atom_id res chain seq x y z
N MET A 1 -45.36 1.25 18.99
CA MET A 1 -44.53 0.05 19.19
C MET A 1 -43.50 0.02 18.07
N ALA A 2 -42.20 0.08 18.38
CA ALA A 2 -41.14 0.00 17.38
C ALA A 2 -40.98 -1.47 16.96
N ALA A 3 -41.03 -1.75 15.66
CA ALA A 3 -40.71 -3.08 15.14
C ALA A 3 -39.24 -3.41 15.46
N PRO A 4 -38.92 -4.63 15.90
CA PRO A 4 -37.54 -5.02 16.12
C PRO A 4 -36.80 -4.91 14.78
N LEU A 5 -35.62 -4.30 14.80
CA LEU A 5 -34.69 -4.29 13.68
C LEU A 5 -34.29 -5.74 13.40
N VAL A 6 -35.02 -6.42 12.51
CA VAL A 6 -34.63 -7.73 11.99
C VAL A 6 -33.52 -7.45 10.97
N VAL A 7 -32.29 -7.38 11.47
CA VAL A 7 -31.12 -7.39 10.60
C VAL A 7 -31.08 -8.77 9.96
N ALA A 8 -31.33 -8.85 8.65
CA ALA A 8 -31.31 -10.10 7.91
C ALA A 8 -29.98 -10.83 8.16
N ALA A 9 -30.01 -12.16 8.30
CA ALA A 9 -28.81 -12.95 8.55
C ALA A 9 -27.71 -12.71 7.49
N GLY A 10 -28.10 -12.43 6.24
CA GLY A 10 -27.16 -12.03 5.18
C GLY A 10 -26.40 -10.74 5.47
N THR A 11 -27.03 -9.75 6.11
CA THR A 11 -26.40 -8.50 6.53
C THR A 11 -25.41 -8.73 7.67
N VAL A 12 -25.75 -9.58 8.65
CA VAL A 12 -24.83 -9.94 9.74
C VAL A 12 -23.60 -10.70 9.22
N VAL A 13 -23.79 -11.64 8.29
CA VAL A 13 -22.68 -12.38 7.66
C VAL A 13 -21.80 -11.48 6.80
N ALA A 14 -22.37 -10.52 6.07
CA ALA A 14 -21.61 -9.53 5.30
C ALA A 14 -20.78 -8.60 6.21
N LEU A 15 -21.37 -8.15 7.33
CA LEU A 15 -20.67 -7.33 8.34
C LEU A 15 -19.53 -8.11 9.01
N LEU A 16 -19.74 -9.37 9.38
CA LEU A 16 -18.70 -10.23 9.94
C LEU A 16 -17.59 -10.54 8.92
N GLY A 17 -17.95 -10.85 7.67
CA GLY A 17 -17.00 -11.07 6.58
C GLY A 17 -16.14 -9.83 6.29
N GLY A 18 -16.77 -8.65 6.27
CA GLY A 18 -16.09 -7.36 6.17
C GLY A 18 -15.13 -7.11 7.33
N TYR A 19 -15.57 -7.36 8.57
CA TYR A 19 -14.72 -7.24 9.77
C TYR A 19 -13.46 -8.11 9.69
N PHE A 20 -13.58 -9.38 9.29
CA PHE A 20 -12.41 -10.25 9.12
C PHE A 20 -11.48 -9.82 7.97
N LEU A 21 -12.02 -9.21 6.91
CA LEU A 21 -11.21 -8.64 5.84
C LEU A 21 -10.39 -7.45 6.36
N LEU A 22 -11.02 -6.54 7.11
CA LEU A 22 -10.36 -5.39 7.73
C LEU A 22 -9.25 -5.83 8.68
N LYS A 23 -9.50 -6.81 9.56
CA LYS A 23 -8.46 -7.34 10.47
C LYS A 23 -7.28 -7.96 9.74
N LYS A 24 -7.49 -8.61 8.58
CA LYS A 24 -6.38 -9.10 7.75
C LYS A 24 -5.59 -7.96 7.09
N ILE A 25 -6.26 -6.87 6.71
CA ILE A 25 -5.61 -5.67 6.19
C ILE A 25 -4.75 -5.01 7.29
N GLU A 26 -5.27 -4.89 8.50
CA GLU A 26 -4.52 -4.37 9.65
C GLU A 26 -3.24 -5.18 9.95
N GLN A 27 -3.39 -6.50 10.06
CA GLN A 27 -2.28 -7.41 10.33
C GLN A 27 -1.19 -7.33 9.27
N LEU A 28 -1.60 -7.20 8.01
CA LEU A 28 -0.69 -7.09 6.89
C LEU A 28 0.09 -5.76 6.92
N MET A 29 -0.62 -4.66 7.14
CA MET A 29 -0.05 -3.32 7.05
C MET A 29 0.68 -2.90 8.34
N GLY A 30 0.66 -3.76 9.37
CA GLY A 30 1.31 -3.49 10.65
C GLY A 30 0.67 -2.35 11.45
N ARG A 31 -0.51 -1.87 11.03
CA ARG A 31 -1.23 -0.76 11.68
C ARG A 31 -2.74 -0.93 11.58
N SER A 32 -3.46 -0.28 12.50
CA SER A 32 -4.92 -0.23 12.44
C SER A 32 -5.39 0.56 11.21
N VAL A 33 -6.46 0.07 10.59
CA VAL A 33 -7.19 0.76 9.53
C VAL A 33 -7.86 1.96 10.19
N THR A 34 -7.73 3.15 9.61
CA THR A 34 -8.36 4.36 10.16
C THR A 34 -9.89 4.26 10.04
N LEU A 35 -10.64 5.01 10.86
CA LEU A 35 -12.10 5.06 10.74
C LEU A 35 -12.56 5.48 9.33
N ALA A 36 -11.78 6.33 8.65
CA ALA A 36 -12.06 6.75 7.29
C ALA A 36 -11.82 5.62 6.27
N GLU A 37 -10.72 4.87 6.41
CA GLU A 37 -10.48 3.67 5.59
C GLU A 37 -11.56 2.60 5.83
N GLU A 38 -11.97 2.38 7.08
CA GLU A 38 -13.04 1.43 7.43
C GLU A 38 -14.38 1.79 6.78
N ALA A 39 -14.83 3.04 6.96
CA ALA A 39 -16.07 3.52 6.34
C ALA A 39 -16.05 3.37 4.80
N TYR A 40 -14.88 3.59 4.20
CA TYR A 40 -14.71 3.41 2.77
C TYR A 40 -14.78 1.95 2.33
N PHE A 41 -14.05 1.07 3.01
CA PHE A 41 -13.98 -0.35 2.68
C PHE A 41 -15.30 -1.10 2.93
N VAL A 42 -16.11 -0.66 3.89
CA VAL A 42 -17.47 -1.18 4.09
C VAL A 42 -18.37 -0.89 2.89
N THR A 43 -18.22 0.28 2.26
CA THR A 43 -19.02 0.68 1.10
C THR A 43 -18.42 0.24 -0.24
N HIS A 44 -17.12 -0.08 -0.27
CA HIS A 44 -16.36 -0.48 -1.45
C HIS A 44 -15.60 -1.82 -1.22
N PRO A 45 -16.31 -2.93 -0.97
CA PRO A 45 -15.67 -4.19 -0.57
C PRO A 45 -14.74 -4.77 -1.64
N TRP A 46 -15.00 -4.52 -2.93
CA TRP A 46 -14.09 -4.94 -4.00
C TRP A 46 -12.75 -4.19 -3.94
N VAL A 47 -12.76 -2.92 -3.55
CA VAL A 47 -11.54 -2.11 -3.35
C VAL A 47 -10.78 -2.63 -2.14
N ALA A 48 -11.47 -2.96 -1.04
CA ALA A 48 -10.84 -3.56 0.13
C ALA A 48 -10.10 -4.88 -0.21
N LEU A 49 -10.69 -5.73 -1.06
CA LEU A 49 -10.03 -6.94 -1.55
C LEU A 49 -8.77 -6.63 -2.37
N LYS A 50 -8.82 -5.61 -3.24
CA LYS A 50 -7.67 -5.18 -4.04
C LYS A 50 -6.58 -4.52 -3.18
N VAL A 51 -6.94 -3.71 -2.19
CA VAL A 51 -6.01 -3.16 -1.21
C VAL A 51 -5.27 -4.28 -0.50
N LYS A 52 -5.99 -5.26 0.03
CA LYS A 52 -5.37 -6.40 0.70
C LYS A 52 -4.39 -7.16 -0.20
N SER A 53 -4.80 -7.52 -1.42
CA SER A 53 -3.96 -8.32 -2.31
C SER A 53 -2.73 -7.54 -2.81
N THR A 54 -2.90 -6.27 -3.15
CA THR A 54 -1.81 -5.41 -3.66
C THR A 54 -0.85 -4.98 -2.56
N ALA A 55 -1.34 -4.67 -1.36
CA ALA A 55 -0.48 -4.38 -0.21
C ALA A 55 0.34 -5.62 0.12
N LYS A 56 -0.28 -6.82 0.12
CA LYS A 56 0.46 -8.06 0.39
C LYS A 56 1.58 -8.26 -0.62
N LYS A 57 1.26 -8.07 -1.90
CA LYS A 57 2.24 -8.13 -2.97
C LYS A 57 3.41 -7.16 -2.71
N ALA A 58 3.14 -5.92 -2.32
CA ALA A 58 4.20 -4.95 -2.07
C ALA A 58 5.11 -5.33 -0.89
N TYR A 59 4.54 -5.80 0.22
CA TYR A 59 5.32 -6.29 1.37
C TYR A 59 6.14 -7.54 1.01
N ASP A 60 5.53 -8.51 0.32
CA ASP A 60 6.24 -9.72 -0.12
C ASP A 60 7.39 -9.38 -1.07
N THR A 61 7.17 -8.44 -2.01
CA THR A 61 8.18 -7.99 -2.97
C THR A 61 9.29 -7.21 -2.28
N GLU A 62 8.98 -6.32 -1.33
CA GLU A 62 10.01 -5.65 -0.52
C GLU A 62 10.87 -6.69 0.21
N ALA A 63 10.25 -7.64 0.92
CA ALA A 63 10.96 -8.66 1.65
C ALA A 63 11.80 -9.56 0.73
N ALA A 64 11.30 -9.90 -0.46
CA ALA A 64 12.03 -10.71 -1.44
C ALA A 64 13.26 -9.99 -2.01
N ILE A 65 13.18 -8.68 -2.24
CA ILE A 65 14.30 -7.88 -2.77
C ILE A 65 15.28 -7.56 -1.66
N PHE A 66 14.81 -6.96 -0.56
CA PHE A 66 15.65 -6.37 0.49
C PHE A 66 15.93 -7.32 1.68
N GLY A 67 15.37 -8.52 1.67
CA GLY A 67 15.51 -9.53 2.72
C GLY A 67 14.65 -9.30 3.96
N ARG A 68 14.16 -8.07 4.18
CA ARG A 68 13.26 -7.69 5.27
C ARG A 68 12.54 -6.39 4.97
N THR A 69 11.41 -6.18 5.63
CA THR A 69 10.71 -4.91 5.62
C THR A 69 11.41 -3.88 6.53
N GLY A 70 11.19 -2.60 6.27
CA GLY A 70 11.64 -1.50 7.13
C GLY A 70 10.63 -0.36 7.15
N GLU A 71 10.83 0.59 8.06
CA GLU A 71 10.12 1.86 8.08
C GLU A 71 11.09 2.96 7.70
N ASP A 72 10.59 3.97 6.98
CA ASP A 72 11.28 5.20 6.64
C ASP A 72 12.55 5.07 5.76
N ASP A 73 12.90 3.85 5.34
CA ASP A 73 14.10 3.52 4.57
C ASP A 73 13.82 3.27 3.08
N GLU A 74 14.83 2.84 2.31
CA GLU A 74 14.71 2.56 0.87
C GLU A 74 13.67 1.48 0.56
N GLY A 75 13.53 0.47 1.43
CA GLY A 75 12.56 -0.59 1.25
C GLY A 75 11.14 -0.07 1.47
N ASP A 76 10.99 0.83 2.45
CA ASP A 76 9.71 1.47 2.72
C ASP A 76 9.27 2.40 1.57
N ALA A 77 10.19 3.24 1.10
CA ALA A 77 9.97 4.09 -0.06
C ALA A 77 9.62 3.29 -1.32
N PHE A 78 10.32 2.17 -1.55
CA PHE A 78 9.99 1.21 -2.60
C PHE A 78 8.58 0.63 -2.40
N ARG A 79 8.25 0.18 -1.20
CA ARG A 79 6.96 -0.46 -0.88
C ARG A 79 5.79 0.48 -1.12
N HIS A 80 5.85 1.72 -0.66
CA HIS A 80 4.79 2.72 -0.90
C HIS A 80 4.63 3.02 -2.40
N CYS A 81 5.74 3.28 -3.10
CA CYS A 81 5.70 3.53 -4.54
C CYS A 81 5.16 2.33 -5.32
N PHE A 82 5.62 1.11 -5.03
CA PHE A 82 5.20 -0.10 -5.72
C PHE A 82 3.75 -0.48 -5.39
N TRP A 83 3.33 -0.40 -4.12
CA TRP A 83 1.94 -0.64 -3.73
C TRP A 83 0.99 0.31 -4.46
N SER A 84 1.29 1.61 -4.46
CA SER A 84 0.44 2.61 -5.11
C SER A 84 0.37 2.41 -6.63
N ALA A 85 1.48 1.99 -7.24
CA ALA A 85 1.57 1.62 -8.64
C ALA A 85 0.65 0.42 -8.97
N VAL A 86 0.81 -0.72 -8.28
CA VAL A 86 -0.01 -1.92 -8.57
C VAL A 86 -1.47 -1.73 -8.19
N LEU A 87 -1.78 -0.97 -7.14
CA LEU A 87 -3.16 -0.63 -6.79
C LEU A 87 -3.80 0.23 -7.88
N THR A 88 -3.06 1.21 -8.43
CA THR A 88 -3.54 2.04 -9.55
C THR A 88 -3.91 1.20 -10.77
N ARG A 89 -3.13 0.17 -11.09
CA ARG A 89 -3.44 -0.75 -12.19
C ARG A 89 -4.73 -1.55 -11.94
N GLU A 90 -5.04 -1.88 -10.69
CA GLU A 90 -6.19 -2.71 -10.32
C GLU A 90 -7.50 -1.93 -10.14
N VAL A 91 -7.44 -0.70 -9.61
CA VAL A 91 -8.65 0.07 -9.27
C VAL A 91 -8.74 1.43 -9.97
N GLY A 92 -7.72 1.80 -10.74
CA GLY A 92 -7.64 3.07 -11.45
C GLY A 92 -7.05 4.21 -10.62
N PHE A 93 -6.60 5.25 -11.32
CA PHE A 93 -5.81 6.35 -10.76
C PHE A 93 -6.50 7.12 -9.64
N LYS A 94 -7.78 7.49 -9.82
CA LYS A 94 -8.54 8.29 -8.83
C LYS A 94 -8.76 7.50 -7.54
N GLU A 95 -9.20 6.27 -7.68
CA GLU A 95 -9.51 5.38 -6.58
C GLU A 95 -8.25 5.05 -5.75
N ALA A 96 -7.17 4.67 -6.42
CA ALA A 96 -5.90 4.41 -5.76
C ALA A 96 -5.35 5.66 -5.06
N GLY A 97 -5.52 6.84 -5.66
CA GLY A 97 -5.13 8.11 -5.04
C GLY A 97 -5.89 8.39 -3.75
N PHE A 98 -7.20 8.19 -3.75
CA PHE A 98 -8.02 8.36 -2.55
C PHE A 98 -7.61 7.38 -1.45
N VAL A 99 -7.54 6.08 -1.77
CA VAL A 99 -7.20 5.02 -0.81
C VAL A 99 -5.79 5.22 -0.22
N THR A 100 -4.79 5.44 -1.06
CA THR A 100 -3.42 5.63 -0.56
C THR A 100 -3.24 6.94 0.20
N SER A 101 -4.06 7.97 -0.06
CA SER A 101 -4.05 9.20 0.76
C SER A 101 -4.72 9.00 2.11
N LEU A 102 -5.86 8.28 2.15
CA LEU A 102 -6.50 7.88 3.41
C LEU A 102 -5.59 7.00 4.26
N HIS A 103 -4.79 6.14 3.61
CA HIS A 103 -3.83 5.28 4.29
C HIS A 103 -2.82 6.06 5.13
N GLU A 104 -2.41 7.25 4.68
CA GLU A 104 -1.41 8.04 5.42
C GLU A 104 -2.02 8.94 6.50
N GLN A 105 -3.35 8.96 6.68
CA GLN A 105 -4.03 9.76 7.72
C GLN A 105 -4.06 9.05 9.09
N ILE A 106 -2.90 8.53 9.50
CA ILE A 106 -2.73 7.82 10.76
C ILE A 106 -2.65 8.85 11.90
N PRO A 107 -3.45 8.72 12.97
CA PRO A 107 -3.35 9.59 14.14
C PRO A 107 -1.93 9.59 14.73
N ASP A 108 -1.44 10.77 15.13
CA ASP A 108 -0.12 10.98 15.73
C ASP A 108 1.09 10.55 14.87
N ASN A 109 0.89 10.30 13.57
CA ASN A 109 1.98 10.03 12.63
C ASN A 109 2.85 11.27 12.44
N PRO A 110 4.18 11.19 12.56
CA PRO A 110 5.05 12.33 12.28
C PRO A 110 4.81 12.88 10.88
N VAL A 111 4.60 14.20 10.77
CA VAL A 111 4.31 14.90 9.49
C VAL A 111 5.32 14.52 8.40
N ARG A 112 6.59 14.44 8.77
CA ARG A 112 7.67 14.05 7.85
C ARG A 112 7.50 12.64 7.27
N ARG A 113 7.04 11.67 8.06
CA ARG A 113 6.76 10.29 7.61
C ARG A 113 5.57 10.30 6.66
N GLN A 114 4.49 10.95 7.07
CA GLN A 114 3.30 11.14 6.23
C GLN A 114 3.64 11.77 4.86
N ASP A 115 4.48 12.81 4.84
CA ASP A 115 4.92 13.47 3.60
C ASP A 115 5.75 12.53 2.71
N MET A 116 6.64 11.73 3.29
CA MET A 116 7.42 10.72 2.56
C MET A 116 6.49 9.70 1.90
N ASP A 117 5.54 9.14 2.67
CA ASP A 117 4.62 8.12 2.20
C ASP A 117 3.69 8.65 1.11
N LEU A 118 3.10 9.84 1.30
CA LEU A 118 2.28 10.52 0.30
C LEU A 118 3.05 10.82 -0.99
N PHE A 119 4.31 11.28 -0.87
CA PHE A 119 5.17 11.56 -2.02
C PHE A 119 5.49 10.28 -2.81
N ASN A 120 5.88 9.20 -2.12
CA ASN A 120 6.22 7.93 -2.74
C ASN A 120 4.98 7.25 -3.36
N ASN A 121 3.84 7.31 -2.69
CA ASN A 121 2.56 6.88 -3.26
C ASN A 121 2.26 7.63 -4.56
N ALA A 122 2.35 8.96 -4.55
CA ALA A 122 2.12 9.77 -5.74
C ALA A 122 3.10 9.42 -6.88
N ALA A 123 4.36 9.13 -6.58
CA ALA A 123 5.33 8.70 -7.58
C ALA A 123 4.91 7.38 -8.24
N GLY A 124 4.48 6.40 -7.46
CA GLY A 124 3.96 5.13 -7.95
C GLY A 124 2.77 5.33 -8.87
N ARG A 125 1.74 6.04 -8.38
CA ARG A 125 0.55 6.33 -9.18
C ARG A 125 0.87 7.08 -10.46
N MET A 126 1.78 8.05 -10.47
CA MET A 126 1.96 8.91 -11.65
C MET A 126 2.92 8.30 -12.69
N ARG A 127 3.88 7.48 -12.26
CA ARG A 127 5.02 7.10 -13.10
C ARG A 127 5.10 5.61 -13.40
N VAL A 128 4.40 4.77 -12.65
CA VAL A 128 4.48 3.31 -12.75
C VAL A 128 3.07 2.72 -12.75
N GLN A 129 2.41 2.68 -13.91
CA GLN A 129 1.03 2.17 -14.02
C GLN A 129 0.85 1.07 -15.08
N LEU A 130 1.88 0.81 -15.88
CA LEU A 130 1.79 -0.05 -17.06
C LEU A 130 2.81 -1.18 -16.97
N GLY A 131 2.54 -2.27 -17.70
CA GLY A 131 3.38 -3.46 -17.70
C GLY A 131 3.01 -4.49 -16.63
N ASP A 132 3.77 -5.58 -16.62
CA ASP A 132 3.67 -6.63 -15.61
C ASP A 132 4.38 -6.21 -14.30
N ASP A 133 4.29 -7.07 -13.28
CA ASP A 133 4.88 -6.79 -11.97
C ASP A 133 6.41 -6.63 -12.05
N ALA A 134 7.10 -7.43 -12.87
CA ALA A 134 8.55 -7.36 -13.02
C ALA A 134 9.00 -6.01 -13.61
N TYR A 135 8.31 -5.56 -14.65
CA TYR A 135 8.53 -4.23 -15.23
C TYR A 135 8.29 -3.12 -14.20
N MET A 136 7.17 -3.20 -13.46
CA MET A 136 6.84 -2.19 -12.44
C MET A 136 7.86 -2.16 -11.31
N VAL A 137 8.31 -3.31 -10.80
CA VAL A 137 9.41 -3.41 -9.82
C VAL A 137 10.65 -2.69 -10.33
N ARG A 138 11.04 -2.95 -11.58
CA ARG A 138 12.20 -2.31 -12.20
C ARG A 138 12.05 -0.79 -12.29
N GLN A 139 10.87 -0.29 -12.66
CA GLN A 139 10.63 1.16 -12.71
C GLN A 139 10.71 1.81 -11.32
N VAL A 140 10.19 1.15 -10.28
CA VAL A 140 10.28 1.66 -8.90
C VAL A 140 11.73 1.65 -8.40
N LEU A 141 12.49 0.57 -8.66
CA LEU A 141 13.91 0.51 -8.33
C LEU A 141 14.70 1.61 -9.06
N LYS A 142 14.39 1.88 -10.33
CA LYS A 142 15.00 3.01 -11.04
C LYS A 142 14.70 4.34 -10.36
N LEU A 143 13.44 4.61 -9.98
CA LEU A 143 13.08 5.84 -9.27
C LEU A 143 13.84 5.96 -7.94
N LEU A 144 13.96 4.87 -7.19
CA LEU A 144 14.71 4.82 -5.93
C LEU A 144 16.20 5.13 -6.14
N LEU A 145 16.83 4.49 -7.12
CA LEU A 145 18.26 4.64 -7.43
C LEU A 145 18.58 6.02 -7.99
N ASP A 146 17.70 6.58 -8.82
CA ASP A 146 17.82 7.95 -9.34
C ASP A 146 17.55 9.04 -8.27
N GLY A 147 17.22 8.66 -7.03
CA GLY A 147 16.91 9.62 -5.95
C GLY A 147 15.58 10.34 -6.13
N ARG A 148 14.65 9.72 -6.87
CA ARG A 148 13.32 10.26 -7.18
C ARG A 148 12.22 9.77 -6.23
N LEU A 149 12.59 8.99 -5.21
CA LEU A 149 11.75 8.63 -4.07
C LEU A 149 12.29 9.32 -2.82
N SER A 150 11.38 9.69 -1.90
CA SER A 150 11.74 10.27 -0.61
C SER A 150 12.13 9.17 0.36
N VAL A 151 13.25 9.34 1.07
CA VAL A 151 13.75 8.41 2.09
C VAL A 151 14.17 9.23 3.30
N ILE A 152 13.72 8.80 4.48
CA ILE A 152 13.94 9.50 5.74
C ILE A 152 15.18 9.00 6.46
N ALA A 153 15.36 7.68 6.50
CA ALA A 153 16.41 6.99 7.23
C ALA A 153 17.20 6.13 6.24
N PRO A 154 18.13 6.73 5.47
CA PRO A 154 18.86 6.01 4.44
C PRO A 154 19.57 4.77 4.99
N ASN A 155 19.40 3.67 4.29
CA ASN A 155 19.97 2.36 4.57
C ASN A 155 20.80 1.95 3.35
N ALA A 156 22.11 2.25 3.44
CA ALA A 156 23.06 1.99 2.37
C ALA A 156 23.08 0.53 1.90
N ALA A 157 22.82 -0.43 2.81
CA ALA A 157 22.75 -1.84 2.46
C ALA A 157 21.53 -2.14 1.56
N LYS A 158 20.34 -1.62 1.91
CA LYS A 158 19.15 -1.74 1.04
C LYS A 158 19.37 -1.05 -0.30
N ARG A 159 20.02 0.11 -0.32
CA ARG A 159 20.37 0.80 -1.57
C ARG A 159 21.31 -0.02 -2.47
N GLN A 160 22.33 -0.68 -1.90
CA GLN A 160 23.22 -1.58 -2.65
C GLN A 160 22.46 -2.81 -3.20
N ILE A 161 21.55 -3.38 -2.40
CA ILE A 161 20.71 -4.49 -2.83
C ILE A 161 19.80 -4.07 -4.00
N ALA A 162 19.18 -2.88 -3.94
CA ALA A 162 18.39 -2.33 -5.04
C ALA A 162 19.22 -2.19 -6.33
N GLN A 163 20.45 -1.68 -6.23
CA GLN A 163 21.34 -1.52 -7.37
C GLN A 163 21.66 -2.89 -8.00
N LYS A 164 22.10 -3.84 -7.18
CA LYS A 164 22.40 -5.21 -7.63
C LYS A 164 21.19 -5.84 -8.33
N TYR A 165 20.00 -5.77 -7.71
CA TYR A 165 18.78 -6.33 -8.29
C TYR A 165 18.46 -5.69 -9.64
N TYR A 166 18.59 -4.37 -9.75
CA TYR A 166 18.33 -3.62 -10.98
C TYR A 166 19.29 -4.02 -12.11
N ASP A 167 20.58 -4.24 -11.80
CA ASP A 167 21.60 -4.63 -12.77
C ASP A 167 21.44 -6.08 -13.25
N GLU A 168 20.94 -6.97 -12.39
CA GLU A 168 20.70 -8.39 -12.70
C GLU A 168 19.40 -8.64 -13.51
N HIS A 169 18.49 -7.65 -13.58
CA HIS A 169 17.18 -7.75 -14.24
C HIS A 169 16.96 -6.62 -15.27
N PRO A 170 17.61 -6.68 -16.46
CA PRO A 170 17.60 -5.61 -17.47
C PRO A 170 16.27 -5.41 -18.19
#